data_AF-A0AB72ZS42-F1
#
_entry.id   AF-A0AB72ZS42-F1
#
_cell.length_a   1.000
_cell.length_b   1.000
_cell.length_c   1.000
_cell.angle_alpha   90.00
_cell.angle_beta   90.00
_cell.angle_gamma   90.00
#
_symmetry.space_group_name_H-M   'P 1'
#
loop_
_entity.id
_entity.type
_entity.pdbx_description
1 polymer ?
#
loop_
_entity_poly.entity_id
_entity_poly.type
_entity_poly.pdbx_seq_one_letter_code
_entity_poly.pdbx_strand_id
1 'polypeptide(L)'
;MYLSNITSNVSMPNIGPDREIHADRPAATALTPADYHAIWEKWENDPRTVAGEQRGQAVARMKECLENNAERLNLSSLDLTSLPDTLPPCNELNIICNNLTELPTTLPDNLQTLKASYNQLRTLPNTLPASLLSLKVHMNELERLPEPLPEGLKTLDVGCNTSLQLPSRLPPVLESLDISNCNLTELPTLPNSLKELDAHGNQLRILPDTLPISLLRLNVAYNQLTALPENLPGSLRCIYTEYNQLSQLPDLAHLRQNCNICLDGNPLSPSTLLALLRLSTKPNYQGPRIS
;
A
#
# COMPACT_ATOMS: atom_id res chain seq x y z
N MET A 1 60.94 55.85 17.36
CA MET A 1 59.89 56.30 16.42
C MET A 1 58.95 55.13 16.17
N TYR A 2 57.66 55.34 16.46
CA TYR A 2 56.47 54.56 16.06
C TYR A 2 56.43 53.06 16.45
N LEU A 3 55.67 52.68 17.49
CA LEU A 3 54.22 52.38 17.51
C LEU A 3 53.84 51.21 16.60
N SER A 4 53.52 50.05 17.19
CA SER A 4 52.21 49.38 17.08
C SER A 4 52.31 47.89 17.46
N ASN A 5 51.67 47.48 18.54
CA ASN A 5 50.60 46.45 18.50
C ASN A 5 50.10 46.16 19.93
N ILE A 6 48.87 46.58 20.17
CA ILE A 6 48.06 46.28 21.33
C ILE A 6 47.56 44.84 21.17
N THR A 7 48.00 43.93 22.03
CA THR A 7 47.36 42.63 22.21
C THR A 7 46.36 42.75 23.36
N SER A 8 45.08 42.89 23.01
CA SER A 8 43.99 42.82 23.98
C SER A 8 43.82 41.38 24.44
N ASN A 9 44.24 41.13 25.67
CA ASN A 9 44.07 39.87 26.39
C ASN A 9 42.74 39.94 27.15
N VAL A 10 41.69 39.30 26.64
CA VAL A 10 40.44 39.09 27.38
C VAL A 10 40.15 37.60 27.40
N SER A 11 40.38 37.00 28.57
CA SER A 11 40.07 35.61 28.88
C SER A 11 38.56 35.39 28.86
N MET A 12 38.09 34.44 28.05
CA MET A 12 36.72 33.92 28.12
C MET A 12 36.55 33.03 29.36
N PRO A 13 35.43 33.11 30.09
CA PRO A 13 35.12 32.15 31.15
C PRO A 13 34.73 30.79 30.55
N ASN A 14 35.26 29.76 31.19
CA ASN A 14 35.13 28.35 30.88
C ASN A 14 33.66 27.88 31.02
N ILE A 15 32.96 27.69 29.90
CA ILE A 15 31.65 27.04 29.86
C ILE A 15 31.92 25.53 29.76
N GLY A 16 31.80 24.83 30.89
CA GLY A 16 31.78 23.37 30.92
C GLY A 16 30.55 22.82 30.19
N PRO A 17 30.60 21.57 29.69
CA PRO A 17 29.51 21.03 28.88
C PRO A 17 28.23 20.92 29.70
N ASP A 18 27.16 21.49 29.14
CA ASP A 18 25.80 21.40 29.64
C ASP A 18 25.44 19.94 29.97
N ARG A 19 25.15 19.69 31.24
CA ARG A 19 24.40 18.51 31.65
C ARG A 19 22.99 18.68 31.06
N GLU A 20 22.77 18.07 29.90
CA GLU A 20 21.44 17.88 29.34
C GLU A 20 20.54 17.29 30.41
N ILE A 21 19.52 18.07 30.73
CA ILE A 21 18.41 17.70 31.58
C ILE A 21 17.63 16.68 30.76
N HIS A 22 17.87 15.39 30.98
CA HIS A 22 16.92 14.35 30.61
C HIS A 22 15.66 14.60 31.44
N ALA A 23 14.79 15.45 30.91
CA ALA A 23 13.40 15.51 31.31
C ALA A 23 12.81 14.14 30.95
N ASP A 24 12.66 13.30 31.97
CA ASP A 24 11.73 12.18 31.98
C ASP A 24 10.38 12.70 31.45
N ARG A 25 10.12 12.44 30.17
CA ARG A 25 8.77 12.53 29.63
C ARG A 25 8.00 11.42 30.35
N PRO A 26 6.97 11.72 31.16
CA PRO A 26 6.19 10.67 31.78
C PRO A 26 5.65 9.78 30.65
N ALA A 27 5.99 8.50 30.69
CA ALA A 27 5.37 7.50 29.84
C ALA A 27 3.85 7.67 30.02
N ALA A 28 3.14 7.93 28.93
CA ALA A 28 1.69 8.01 28.96
C ALA A 28 1.18 6.73 29.65
N THR A 29 0.48 6.89 30.76
CA THR A 29 -0.08 5.77 31.52
C THR A 29 -0.94 4.92 30.59
N ALA A 30 -0.63 3.63 30.51
CA ALA A 30 -1.40 2.69 29.70
C ALA A 30 -2.87 2.70 30.14
N LEU A 31 -3.78 2.77 29.18
CA LEU A 31 -5.22 2.77 29.43
C LEU A 31 -5.65 1.47 30.14
N THR A 32 -6.48 1.61 31.17
CA THR A 32 -7.12 0.47 31.83
C THR A 32 -8.33 0.00 31.01
N PRO A 33 -8.82 -1.24 31.21
CA PRO A 33 -10.04 -1.70 30.55
C PRO A 33 -11.26 -0.80 30.80
N ALA A 34 -11.36 -0.20 31.98
CA ALA A 34 -12.43 0.74 32.31
C ALA A 34 -12.34 2.04 31.46
N ASP A 35 -11.12 2.51 31.17
CA ASP A 35 -10.91 3.68 30.32
C ASP A 35 -11.37 3.40 28.88
N TYR A 36 -11.03 2.23 28.33
CA TYR A 36 -11.53 1.79 27.02
C TYR A 36 -13.06 1.76 26.97
N HIS A 37 -13.70 1.14 27.98
CA HIS A 37 -15.16 1.02 28.04
C HIS A 37 -15.83 2.40 28.07
N ALA A 38 -15.29 3.34 28.85
CA ALA A 38 -15.82 4.70 28.91
C ALA A 38 -15.70 5.44 27.57
N ILE A 39 -14.57 5.29 26.86
CA ILE A 39 -14.37 5.88 25.52
C ILE A 39 -15.39 5.30 24.53
N TRP A 40 -15.57 3.98 24.52
CA TRP A 40 -16.48 3.32 23.58
C TRP A 40 -17.95 3.63 23.87
N GLU A 41 -18.35 3.67 25.14
CA GLU A 41 -19.73 4.04 25.52
C GLU A 41 -20.04 5.48 25.14
N LYS A 42 -19.07 6.39 25.26
CA LYS A 42 -19.22 7.77 24.79
C LYS A 42 -19.37 7.84 23.27
N TRP A 43 -18.58 7.07 22.53
CA TRP A 43 -18.65 7.01 21.06
C TRP A 43 -19.96 6.37 20.56
N GLU A 44 -20.43 5.31 21.23
CA GLU A 44 -21.69 4.64 20.92
C GLU A 44 -22.90 5.57 21.09
N ASN A 45 -22.88 6.39 22.15
CA ASN A 45 -23.97 7.30 22.50
C ASN A 45 -23.80 8.72 21.93
N ASP A 46 -22.86 8.93 20.98
CA ASP A 46 -22.65 10.26 20.39
C ASP A 46 -23.90 10.71 19.62
N PRO A 47 -24.50 11.87 19.94
CA PRO A 47 -25.71 12.35 19.29
C PRO A 47 -25.53 12.69 17.80
N ARG A 48 -24.28 12.75 17.31
CA ARG A 48 -23.95 12.96 15.88
C ARG A 48 -23.96 11.67 15.06
N THR A 49 -24.25 10.52 15.69
CA THR A 49 -24.32 9.21 15.03
C THR A 49 -25.38 9.24 13.92
N VAL A 50 -25.03 8.70 12.76
CA VAL A 50 -25.94 8.60 11.61
C VAL A 50 -26.90 7.43 11.81
N ALA A 51 -28.15 7.59 11.38
CA ALA A 51 -29.15 6.53 11.44
C ALA A 51 -28.67 5.30 10.63
N GLY A 52 -28.71 4.12 11.26
CA GLY A 52 -28.29 2.85 10.65
C GLY A 52 -26.92 2.34 11.13
N GLU A 53 -26.10 3.17 11.77
CA GLU A 53 -24.80 2.73 12.29
C GLU A 53 -24.96 1.67 13.39
N GLN A 54 -24.23 0.57 13.29
CA GLN A 54 -24.25 -0.54 14.25
C GLN A 54 -23.19 -0.36 15.35
N ARG A 55 -23.12 0.83 15.96
CA ARG A 55 -22.11 1.17 16.98
C ARG A 55 -22.15 0.25 18.20
N GLY A 56 -23.33 -0.12 18.67
CA GLY A 56 -23.44 -1.06 19.80
C GLY A 56 -22.85 -2.44 19.51
N GLN A 57 -22.99 -2.92 18.26
CA GLN A 57 -22.32 -4.15 17.86
C GLN A 57 -20.80 -3.96 17.76
N ALA A 58 -20.33 -2.81 17.26
CA ALA A 58 -18.90 -2.50 17.24
C ALA A 58 -18.31 -2.47 18.65
N VAL A 59 -18.98 -1.81 19.61
CA VAL A 59 -18.56 -1.77 21.02
C VAL A 59 -18.53 -3.17 21.63
N ALA A 60 -19.55 -3.99 21.40
CA ALA A 60 -19.56 -5.37 21.88
C ALA A 60 -18.35 -6.17 21.38
N ARG A 61 -18.02 -6.06 20.08
CA ARG A 61 -16.85 -6.73 19.48
C ARG A 61 -15.53 -6.17 20.01
N MET A 62 -15.44 -4.87 20.29
CA MET A 62 -14.26 -4.26 20.90
C MET A 62 -14.05 -4.72 22.35
N LYS A 63 -15.12 -4.80 23.15
CA LYS A 63 -15.10 -5.35 24.52
C LYS A 63 -14.65 -6.81 24.52
N GLU A 64 -15.24 -7.63 23.66
CA GLU A 64 -14.84 -9.05 23.50
C GLU A 64 -13.37 -9.19 23.09
N CYS A 65 -12.89 -8.35 22.16
CA CYS A 65 -11.49 -8.35 21.72
C CYS A 65 -10.55 -8.03 22.88
N LEU A 66 -10.89 -7.04 23.71
CA LEU A 66 -10.08 -6.62 24.84
C LEU A 66 -10.08 -7.66 25.96
N GLU A 67 -11.24 -8.19 26.33
CA GLU A 67 -11.40 -9.17 27.41
C GLU A 67 -10.68 -10.49 27.10
N ASN A 68 -10.72 -10.92 25.83
CA ASN A 68 -10.07 -12.16 25.39
C ASN A 68 -8.64 -11.97 24.90
N ASN A 69 -8.12 -10.73 24.90
CA ASN A 69 -6.82 -10.38 24.30
C ASN A 69 -6.70 -10.93 22.86
N ALA A 70 -7.76 -10.76 22.07
CA ALA A 70 -7.85 -11.32 20.74
C ALA A 70 -6.89 -10.62 19.78
N GLU A 71 -6.22 -11.40 18.93
CA GLU A 71 -5.31 -10.84 17.91
C GLU A 71 -6.05 -10.14 16.77
N ARG A 72 -7.34 -10.40 16.59
CA ARG A 72 -8.13 -9.91 15.45
C ARG A 72 -9.37 -9.18 15.94
N LEU A 73 -9.53 -7.94 15.50
CA LEU A 73 -10.74 -7.16 15.68
C LEU A 73 -11.47 -7.02 14.34
N ASN A 74 -12.72 -7.48 14.28
CA ASN A 74 -13.55 -7.35 13.08
C ASN A 74 -14.74 -6.41 13.30
N LEU A 75 -14.69 -5.24 12.68
CA LEU A 75 -15.72 -4.21 12.64
C LEU A 75 -16.26 -4.00 11.20
N SER A 76 -16.12 -4.99 10.31
CA SER A 76 -16.61 -4.89 8.94
C SER A 76 -18.15 -4.90 8.86
N SER A 77 -18.71 -4.21 7.86
CA SER A 77 -20.14 -4.25 7.53
C SER A 77 -21.06 -3.81 8.67
N LEU A 78 -20.70 -2.70 9.32
CA LEU A 78 -21.44 -2.11 10.44
C LEU A 78 -21.99 -0.71 10.11
N ASP A 79 -21.91 -0.31 8.83
CA ASP A 79 -22.33 0.99 8.30
C ASP A 79 -21.70 2.20 9.01
N LEU A 80 -20.58 1.99 9.71
CA LEU A 80 -19.94 3.00 10.57
C LEU A 80 -19.46 4.20 9.76
N THR A 81 -19.71 5.40 10.27
CA THR A 81 -19.21 6.65 9.67
C THR A 81 -17.93 7.16 10.34
N SER A 82 -17.68 6.73 11.58
CA SER A 82 -16.44 6.98 12.31
C SER A 82 -16.06 5.78 13.18
N LEU A 83 -14.85 5.83 13.74
CA LEU A 83 -14.38 4.91 14.78
C LEU A 83 -14.08 5.72 16.06
N PRO A 84 -14.06 5.09 17.24
CA PRO A 84 -13.59 5.76 18.45
C PRO A 84 -12.10 6.11 18.34
N ASP A 85 -11.66 7.14 19.08
CA ASP A 85 -10.27 7.60 19.10
C ASP A 85 -9.26 6.53 19.54
N THR A 86 -9.73 5.50 20.26
CA THR A 86 -8.90 4.40 20.74
C THR A 86 -9.58 3.06 20.48
N LEU A 87 -8.83 2.17 19.82
CA LEU A 87 -9.22 0.78 19.55
C LEU A 87 -8.49 -0.17 20.51
N PRO A 88 -9.06 -1.34 20.83
CA PRO A 88 -8.37 -2.31 21.67
C PRO A 88 -7.07 -2.81 21.00
N PRO A 89 -6.08 -3.26 21.78
CA PRO A 89 -4.87 -3.87 21.24
C PRO A 89 -5.22 -5.07 20.34
N CYS A 90 -4.73 -5.07 19.11
CA CYS A 90 -4.90 -6.18 18.17
C CYS A 90 -3.79 -6.16 17.11
N ASN A 91 -3.59 -7.30 16.45
CA ASN A 91 -2.62 -7.48 15.37
C ASN A 91 -3.29 -7.36 13.98
N GLU A 92 -4.60 -7.60 13.89
CA GLU A 92 -5.38 -7.46 12.66
C GLU A 92 -6.65 -6.65 12.93
N LEU A 93 -6.83 -5.57 12.16
CA LEU A 93 -8.03 -4.73 12.18
C LEU A 93 -8.75 -4.86 10.85
N ASN A 94 -9.99 -5.35 10.89
CA ASN A 94 -10.87 -5.42 9.74
C ASN A 94 -12.04 -4.44 9.90
N ILE A 95 -12.06 -3.40 9.07
CA ILE A 95 -13.09 -2.36 9.01
C ILE A 95 -13.65 -2.24 7.57
N ILE A 96 -13.59 -3.32 6.79
CA ILE A 96 -14.08 -3.38 5.41
C ILE A 96 -15.59 -3.07 5.33
N CYS A 97 -16.03 -2.47 4.23
CA CYS A 97 -17.44 -2.21 3.93
C CYS A 97 -18.12 -1.40 5.05
N ASN A 98 -17.60 -0.20 5.31
CA ASN A 98 -18.24 0.81 6.15
C ASN A 98 -18.31 2.13 5.34
N ASN A 99 -18.71 3.21 5.99
CA ASN A 99 -18.81 4.55 5.40
C ASN A 99 -17.79 5.50 6.05
N LEU A 100 -16.62 4.99 6.45
CA LEU A 100 -15.62 5.77 7.17
C LEU A 100 -14.99 6.82 6.26
N THR A 101 -14.99 8.07 6.70
CA THR A 101 -14.31 9.18 6.00
C THR A 101 -12.88 9.42 6.50
N GLU A 102 -12.59 8.99 7.73
CA GLU A 102 -11.30 9.05 8.38
C GLU A 102 -11.07 7.88 9.33
N LEU A 103 -9.81 7.62 9.64
CA LEU A 103 -9.39 6.69 10.69
C LEU A 103 -8.94 7.47 11.93
N PRO A 104 -8.98 6.87 13.13
CA PRO A 104 -8.43 7.50 14.32
C PRO A 104 -6.95 7.81 14.13
N THR A 105 -6.48 8.89 14.74
CA THR A 105 -5.09 9.38 14.59
C THR A 105 -4.05 8.38 15.09
N THR A 106 -4.45 7.50 16.01
CA THR A 106 -3.62 6.42 16.55
C THR A 106 -4.26 5.07 16.28
N LEU A 107 -3.53 4.20 15.59
CA LEU A 107 -3.86 2.79 15.40
C LEU A 107 -3.14 1.93 16.46
N PRO A 108 -3.59 0.71 16.74
CA PRO A 108 -2.91 -0.17 17.69
C PRO A 108 -1.42 -0.40 17.35
N ASP A 109 -0.54 -0.27 18.35
CA ASP A 109 0.92 -0.28 18.13
C ASP A 109 1.45 -1.59 17.51
N ASN A 110 0.82 -2.72 17.82
CA ASN A 110 1.18 -4.05 17.32
C ASN A 110 0.43 -4.45 16.05
N LEU A 111 -0.31 -3.52 15.42
CA LEU A 111 -1.11 -3.81 14.25
C LEU A 111 -0.24 -4.23 13.05
N GLN A 112 -0.37 -5.48 12.63
CA GLN A 112 0.34 -6.07 11.50
C GLN A 112 -0.48 -6.03 10.21
N THR A 113 -1.81 -6.05 10.31
CA THR A 113 -2.72 -6.05 9.14
C THR A 113 -3.86 -5.07 9.33
N LEU A 114 -3.99 -4.13 8.39
CA LEU A 114 -5.13 -3.21 8.29
C LEU A 114 -5.93 -3.51 7.02
N LYS A 115 -7.20 -3.86 7.19
CA LYS A 115 -8.17 -4.06 6.11
C LYS A 115 -9.25 -2.99 6.21
N ALA A 116 -9.17 -1.96 5.38
CA ALA A 116 -10.08 -0.82 5.35
C ALA A 116 -10.67 -0.54 3.96
N SER A 117 -10.72 -1.58 3.11
CA SER A 117 -11.31 -1.49 1.78
C SER A 117 -12.81 -1.17 1.83
N TYR A 118 -13.35 -0.58 0.77
CA TYR A 118 -14.77 -0.20 0.65
C TYR A 118 -15.19 0.74 1.79
N ASN A 119 -14.57 1.92 1.82
CA ASN A 119 -14.91 3.05 2.68
C ASN A 119 -14.85 4.35 1.85
N GLN A 120 -14.89 5.52 2.51
CA GLN A 120 -14.82 6.85 1.89
C GLN A 120 -13.58 7.61 2.40
N LEU A 121 -12.51 6.90 2.75
CA LEU A 121 -11.31 7.48 3.34
C LEU A 121 -10.62 8.40 2.33
N ARG A 122 -10.34 9.64 2.74
CA ARG A 122 -9.59 10.62 1.92
C ARG A 122 -8.12 10.69 2.28
N THR A 123 -7.81 10.38 3.53
CA THR A 123 -6.46 10.33 4.07
C THR A 123 -6.35 9.18 5.06
N LEU A 124 -5.13 8.70 5.28
CA LEU A 124 -4.78 7.83 6.39
C LEU A 124 -4.10 8.65 7.50
N PRO A 125 -3.96 8.11 8.72
CA PRO A 125 -3.18 8.74 9.78
C PRO A 125 -1.75 9.03 9.30
N ASN A 126 -1.20 10.18 9.70
CA ASN A 126 0.14 10.62 9.27
C ASN A 126 1.25 9.61 9.64
N THR A 127 1.03 8.83 10.69
CA THR A 127 1.96 7.78 11.13
C THR A 127 1.21 6.45 11.20
N LEU A 128 1.65 5.49 10.39
CA LEU A 128 1.18 4.10 10.50
C LEU A 128 2.06 3.33 11.48
N PRO A 129 1.53 2.29 12.16
CA PRO A 129 2.32 1.45 13.05
C PRO A 129 3.53 0.84 12.33
N ALA A 130 4.71 0.88 12.96
CA ALA A 130 5.94 0.33 12.38
C ALA A 130 5.89 -1.21 12.21
N SER A 131 4.98 -1.86 12.95
CA SER A 131 4.69 -3.30 12.89
C SER A 131 3.84 -3.70 11.68
N LEU A 132 3.28 -2.75 10.93
CA LEU A 132 2.35 -3.01 9.84
C LEU A 132 3.03 -3.70 8.65
N LEU A 133 2.51 -4.88 8.28
CA LEU A 133 3.00 -5.72 7.19
C LEU A 133 2.04 -5.74 5.99
N SER A 134 0.75 -5.50 6.21
CA SER A 134 -0.28 -5.55 5.18
C SER A 134 -1.25 -4.37 5.34
N LEU A 135 -1.35 -3.54 4.29
CA LEU A 135 -2.27 -2.40 4.23
C LEU A 135 -3.19 -2.58 3.01
N LYS A 136 -4.50 -2.71 3.27
CA LYS A 136 -5.52 -2.82 2.23
C LYS A 136 -6.56 -1.71 2.38
N VAL A 137 -6.57 -0.79 1.44
CA VAL A 137 -7.42 0.41 1.39
C VAL A 137 -8.06 0.57 0.01
N HIS A 138 -8.25 -0.55 -0.71
CA HIS A 138 -8.97 -0.64 -1.97
C HIS A 138 -10.35 0.04 -1.91
N MET A 139 -10.80 0.69 -2.99
CA MET A 139 -12.11 1.36 -3.07
C MET A 139 -12.32 2.34 -1.91
N ASN A 140 -11.56 3.44 -1.97
CA ASN A 140 -11.66 4.61 -1.10
C ASN A 140 -11.52 5.89 -1.96
N GLU A 141 -11.43 7.06 -1.31
CA GLU A 141 -11.24 8.37 -1.94
C GLU A 141 -9.86 8.96 -1.64
N LEU A 142 -8.83 8.11 -1.46
CA LEU A 142 -7.53 8.57 -0.99
C LEU A 142 -6.88 9.51 -2.01
N GLU A 143 -6.43 10.66 -1.53
CA GLU A 143 -5.65 11.62 -2.33
C GLU A 143 -4.15 11.38 -2.20
N ARG A 144 -3.72 10.89 -1.03
CA ARG A 144 -2.31 10.61 -0.71
C ARG A 144 -2.17 9.47 0.30
N LEU A 145 -1.00 8.84 0.32
CA LEU A 145 -0.56 7.95 1.38
C LEU A 145 0.32 8.71 2.40
N PRO A 146 0.45 8.21 3.64
CA PRO A 146 1.40 8.76 4.60
C PRO A 146 2.83 8.48 4.15
N GLU A 147 3.71 9.46 4.34
CA GLU A 147 5.14 9.37 4.01
C GLU A 147 5.99 9.59 5.28
N PRO A 148 6.87 8.65 5.66
CA PRO A 148 7.15 7.37 4.99
C PRO A 148 6.09 6.29 5.27
N LEU A 149 5.91 5.36 4.32
CA LEU A 149 5.22 4.09 4.59
C LEU A 149 6.09 3.20 5.51
N PRO A 150 5.49 2.28 6.28
CA PRO A 150 6.27 1.37 7.13
C PRO A 150 7.29 0.55 6.33
N GLU A 151 8.56 0.58 6.76
CA GLU A 151 9.67 -0.11 6.08
C GLU A 151 9.48 -1.63 5.99
N GLY A 152 8.71 -2.23 6.91
CA GLY A 152 8.39 -3.66 6.95
C GLY A 152 7.19 -4.07 6.08
N LEU A 153 6.53 -3.13 5.39
CA LEU A 153 5.30 -3.40 4.65
C LEU A 153 5.55 -4.32 3.45
N LYS A 154 4.84 -5.45 3.41
CA LYS A 154 4.96 -6.49 2.38
C LYS A 154 3.82 -6.48 1.37
N THR A 155 2.65 -6.00 1.76
CA THR A 155 1.46 -5.94 0.90
C THR A 155 0.84 -4.55 0.99
N LEU A 156 0.66 -3.93 -0.17
CA LEU A 156 -0.01 -2.65 -0.32
C LEU A 156 -1.09 -2.79 -1.39
N ASP A 157 -2.34 -2.61 -0.99
CA ASP A 157 -3.49 -2.59 -1.89
C ASP A 157 -4.21 -1.26 -1.74
N VAL A 158 -4.09 -0.43 -2.78
CA VAL A 158 -4.67 0.91 -2.87
C VAL A 158 -5.54 1.06 -4.11
N GLY A 159 -5.96 -0.06 -4.71
CA GLY A 159 -6.72 -0.05 -5.96
C GLY A 159 -8.02 0.75 -5.84
N CYS A 160 -8.53 1.25 -6.96
CA CYS A 160 -9.74 2.05 -7.06
C CYS A 160 -9.72 3.32 -6.17
N ASN A 161 -8.56 3.93 -5.97
CA ASN A 161 -8.44 5.29 -5.42
C ASN A 161 -8.08 6.25 -6.57
N THR A 162 -9.08 6.72 -7.30
CA THR A 162 -8.90 7.41 -8.60
C THR A 162 -8.20 8.76 -8.54
N SER A 163 -8.10 9.36 -7.34
CA SER A 163 -7.45 10.65 -7.08
C SER A 163 -6.08 10.48 -6.43
N LEU A 164 -5.63 9.23 -6.21
CA LEU A 164 -4.44 8.95 -5.43
C LEU A 164 -3.17 9.35 -6.17
N GLN A 165 -2.37 10.19 -5.51
CA GLN A 165 -0.97 10.39 -5.88
C GLN A 165 -0.12 9.37 -5.15
N LEU A 166 0.45 8.41 -5.89
CA LEU A 166 1.35 7.40 -5.33
C LEU A 166 2.67 8.03 -4.89
N PRO A 167 3.26 7.58 -3.77
CA PRO A 167 4.57 8.03 -3.34
C PRO A 167 5.65 7.61 -4.36
N SER A 168 6.66 8.45 -4.54
CA SER A 168 7.77 8.17 -5.46
C SER A 168 8.63 6.96 -5.03
N ARG A 169 8.61 6.62 -3.74
CA ARG A 169 9.33 5.49 -3.15
C ARG A 169 8.37 4.57 -2.41
N LEU A 170 8.41 3.29 -2.79
CA LEU A 170 7.72 2.21 -2.11
C LEU A 170 8.67 1.51 -1.12
N PRO A 171 8.13 0.84 -0.08
CA PRO A 171 8.94 0.07 0.86
C PRO A 171 9.83 -0.95 0.15
N PRO A 172 11.12 -1.07 0.52
CA PRO A 172 12.08 -1.90 -0.22
C PRO A 172 11.80 -3.40 -0.13
N VAL A 173 11.00 -3.84 0.84
CA VAL A 173 10.61 -5.25 1.07
C VAL A 173 9.22 -5.59 0.54
N LEU A 174 8.56 -4.66 -0.16
CA LEU A 174 7.21 -4.85 -0.67
C LEU A 174 7.15 -6.00 -1.68
N GLU A 175 6.31 -7.01 -1.40
CA GLU A 175 6.20 -8.22 -2.20
C GLU A 175 4.97 -8.20 -3.12
N SER A 176 3.90 -7.50 -2.73
CA SER A 176 2.64 -7.43 -3.47
C SER A 176 2.10 -5.99 -3.49
N LEU A 177 1.81 -5.49 -4.69
CA LEU A 177 1.29 -4.15 -4.94
C LEU A 177 0.05 -4.22 -5.84
N ASP A 178 -1.07 -3.70 -5.34
CA ASP A 178 -2.27 -3.44 -6.14
C ASP A 178 -2.51 -1.92 -6.22
N ILE A 179 -2.40 -1.40 -7.44
CA ILE A 179 -2.61 -0.02 -7.85
C ILE A 179 -3.58 0.02 -9.04
N SER A 180 -4.49 -0.95 -9.12
CA SER A 180 -5.49 -1.04 -10.17
C SER A 180 -6.48 0.12 -10.11
N ASN A 181 -7.00 0.56 -11.26
CA ASN A 181 -8.04 1.59 -11.36
C ASN A 181 -7.72 2.89 -10.59
N CYS A 182 -6.46 3.33 -10.61
CA CYS A 182 -5.99 4.56 -9.95
C CYS A 182 -5.76 5.72 -10.93
N ASN A 183 -6.24 5.61 -12.18
CA ASN A 183 -6.04 6.61 -13.24
C ASN A 183 -4.56 6.92 -13.56
N LEU A 184 -3.67 5.96 -13.31
CA LEU A 184 -2.23 6.18 -13.49
C LEU A 184 -1.85 6.28 -14.97
N THR A 185 -1.05 7.29 -15.31
CA THR A 185 -0.42 7.42 -16.63
C THR A 185 0.97 6.80 -16.68
N GLU A 186 1.60 6.63 -15.52
CA GLU A 186 2.91 6.00 -15.33
C GLU A 186 2.94 5.16 -14.05
N LEU A 187 3.82 4.16 -14.01
CA LEU A 187 4.06 3.36 -12.81
C LEU A 187 5.06 4.07 -11.88
N PRO A 188 4.92 3.92 -10.54
CA PRO A 188 5.95 4.35 -9.61
C PRO A 188 7.22 3.48 -9.76
N THR A 189 8.31 3.90 -9.11
CA THR A 189 9.52 3.06 -9.04
C THR A 189 9.20 1.79 -8.25
N LEU A 190 9.30 0.64 -8.92
CA LEU A 190 8.98 -0.66 -8.33
C LEU A 190 10.17 -1.20 -7.53
N PRO A 191 9.96 -1.74 -6.31
CA PRO A 191 11.04 -2.33 -5.53
C PRO A 191 11.47 -3.69 -6.11
N ASN A 192 12.76 -4.01 -5.97
CA ASN A 192 13.35 -5.27 -6.48
C ASN A 192 12.84 -6.55 -5.78
N SER A 193 12.09 -6.41 -4.68
CA SER A 193 11.47 -7.50 -3.93
C SER A 193 10.07 -7.87 -4.46
N LEU A 194 9.50 -7.04 -5.33
CA LEU A 194 8.11 -7.17 -5.78
C LEU A 194 7.90 -8.47 -6.56
N LYS A 195 6.90 -9.25 -6.15
CA LYS A 195 6.53 -10.54 -6.75
C LYS A 195 5.22 -10.45 -7.51
N GLU A 196 4.30 -9.58 -7.07
CA GLU A 196 2.99 -9.43 -7.68
C GLU A 196 2.69 -7.94 -7.88
N LEU A 197 2.34 -7.57 -9.11
CA LEU A 197 1.89 -6.24 -9.48
C LEU A 197 0.54 -6.34 -10.19
N ASP A 198 -0.47 -5.71 -9.61
CA ASP A 198 -1.73 -5.39 -10.29
C ASP A 198 -1.82 -3.89 -10.57
N ALA A 199 -1.83 -3.53 -11.84
CA ALA A 199 -2.00 -2.17 -12.34
C ALA A 199 -3.09 -2.14 -13.44
N HIS A 200 -4.05 -3.06 -13.38
CA HIS A 200 -5.12 -3.11 -14.37
C HIS A 200 -6.00 -1.85 -14.34
N GLY A 201 -6.65 -1.53 -15.45
CA GLY A 201 -7.64 -0.44 -15.49
C GLY A 201 -7.04 0.95 -15.30
N ASN A 202 -5.80 1.15 -15.74
CA ASN A 202 -5.12 2.45 -15.69
C ASN A 202 -5.02 3.06 -17.11
N GLN A 203 -4.26 4.15 -17.25
CA GLN A 203 -4.03 4.86 -18.51
C GLN A 203 -2.57 4.72 -18.97
N LEU A 204 -1.90 3.63 -18.59
CA LEU A 204 -0.49 3.39 -18.88
C LEU A 204 -0.31 3.22 -20.38
N ARG A 205 0.63 3.98 -20.96
CA ARG A 205 1.02 3.86 -22.38
C ARG A 205 2.32 3.08 -22.59
N ILE A 206 3.17 3.13 -21.58
CA ILE A 206 4.46 2.43 -21.54
C ILE A 206 4.63 1.81 -20.15
N LEU A 207 5.38 0.71 -20.10
CA LEU A 207 5.93 0.19 -18.86
C LEU A 207 7.41 0.59 -18.77
N PRO A 208 8.00 0.64 -17.57
CA PRO A 208 9.44 0.80 -17.42
C PRO A 208 10.21 -0.29 -18.17
N ASP A 209 11.34 0.07 -18.78
CA ASP A 209 12.20 -0.87 -19.53
C ASP A 209 12.73 -2.02 -18.64
N THR A 210 12.83 -1.77 -17.33
CA THR A 210 13.29 -2.74 -16.33
C THR A 210 12.21 -2.97 -15.28
N LEU A 211 11.65 -4.18 -15.30
CA LEU A 211 10.77 -4.67 -14.23
C LEU A 211 11.56 -5.45 -13.18
N PRO A 212 11.07 -5.55 -11.92
CA PRO A 212 11.73 -6.33 -10.88
C PRO A 212 11.99 -7.78 -11.28
N ILE A 213 13.22 -8.26 -11.10
CA ILE A 213 13.60 -9.63 -11.48
C ILE A 213 12.85 -10.71 -10.67
N SER A 214 12.29 -10.35 -9.51
CA SER A 214 11.48 -11.23 -8.67
C SER A 214 10.03 -11.37 -9.12
N LEU A 215 9.59 -10.56 -10.10
CA LEU A 215 8.17 -10.46 -10.47
C LEU A 215 7.65 -11.78 -11.05
N LEU A 216 6.62 -12.33 -10.42
CA LEU A 216 5.96 -13.58 -10.79
C LEU A 216 4.64 -13.34 -11.52
N ARG A 217 3.91 -12.27 -11.14
CA ARG A 217 2.62 -11.90 -11.72
C ARG A 217 2.63 -10.42 -12.08
N LEU A 218 2.26 -10.14 -13.33
CA LEU A 218 2.06 -8.80 -13.85
C LEU A 218 0.65 -8.71 -14.43
N ASN A 219 -0.19 -7.86 -13.87
CA ASN A 219 -1.47 -7.50 -14.44
C ASN A 219 -1.46 -6.05 -14.89
N VAL A 220 -1.51 -5.84 -16.21
CA VAL A 220 -1.58 -4.52 -16.86
C VAL A 220 -2.72 -4.51 -17.89
N ALA A 221 -3.71 -5.39 -17.72
CA ALA A 221 -4.89 -5.41 -18.57
C ALA A 221 -5.66 -4.09 -18.49
N TYR A 222 -6.46 -3.77 -19.51
CA TYR A 222 -7.25 -2.54 -19.59
C TYR A 222 -6.39 -1.28 -19.41
N ASN A 223 -5.37 -1.15 -20.24
CA ASN A 223 -4.49 0.02 -20.30
C ASN A 223 -4.39 0.51 -21.76
N GLN A 224 -3.44 1.42 -22.05
CA GLN A 224 -3.18 1.97 -23.37
C GLN A 224 -1.80 1.56 -23.91
N LEU A 225 -1.27 0.42 -23.44
CA LEU A 225 0.09 -0.01 -23.77
C LEU A 225 0.23 -0.28 -25.27
N THR A 226 1.21 0.34 -25.91
CA THR A 226 1.50 0.13 -27.34
C THR A 226 2.56 -0.95 -27.58
N ALA A 227 3.38 -1.23 -26.56
CA ALA A 227 4.40 -2.26 -26.56
C ALA A 227 4.63 -2.79 -25.14
N LEU A 228 5.17 -4.00 -25.04
CA LEU A 228 5.74 -4.54 -23.81
C LEU A 228 7.26 -4.29 -23.79
N PRO A 229 7.90 -4.22 -22.61
CA PRO A 229 9.35 -4.13 -22.51
C PRO A 229 10.05 -5.32 -23.19
N GLU A 230 11.18 -5.06 -23.86
CA GLU A 230 11.97 -6.12 -24.51
C GLU A 230 12.54 -7.13 -23.50
N ASN A 231 12.85 -6.68 -22.28
CA ASN A 231 13.47 -7.49 -21.23
C ASN A 231 12.47 -7.82 -20.12
N LEU A 232 11.50 -8.69 -20.43
CA LEU A 232 10.60 -9.22 -19.40
C LEU A 232 11.36 -10.14 -18.42
N PRO A 233 11.08 -10.09 -17.11
CA PRO A 233 11.70 -11.01 -16.15
C PRO A 233 11.37 -12.48 -16.45
N GLY A 234 12.39 -13.33 -16.60
CA GLY A 234 12.23 -14.78 -16.81
C GLY A 234 11.61 -15.55 -15.63
N SER A 235 11.33 -14.86 -14.52
CA SER A 235 10.61 -15.35 -13.34
C SER A 235 9.08 -15.27 -13.50
N LEU A 236 8.58 -14.48 -14.47
CA LEU A 236 7.17 -14.29 -14.72
C LEU A 236 6.46 -15.62 -15.01
N ARG A 237 5.28 -15.76 -14.41
CA ARG A 237 4.39 -16.92 -14.53
C ARG A 237 3.04 -16.53 -15.11
N CYS A 238 2.60 -15.30 -14.91
CA CYS A 238 1.36 -14.78 -15.46
C CYS A 238 1.55 -13.33 -15.90
N ILE A 239 1.17 -13.03 -17.13
CA ILE A 239 1.19 -11.69 -17.71
C ILE A 239 -0.19 -11.43 -18.31
N TYR A 240 -0.96 -10.56 -17.67
CA TYR A 240 -2.27 -10.13 -18.15
C TYR A 240 -2.10 -8.78 -18.86
N THR A 241 -2.36 -8.77 -20.16
CA THR A 241 -2.20 -7.59 -21.03
C THR A 241 -3.44 -7.35 -21.89
N GLU A 242 -4.55 -7.99 -21.52
CA GLU A 242 -5.81 -7.91 -22.25
C GLU A 242 -6.27 -6.46 -22.41
N TYR A 243 -6.93 -6.15 -23.52
CA TYR A 243 -7.49 -4.83 -23.81
C TYR A 243 -6.46 -3.70 -23.70
N ASN A 244 -5.34 -3.86 -24.42
CA ASN A 244 -4.32 -2.84 -24.65
C ASN A 244 -4.25 -2.47 -26.15
N GLN A 245 -3.21 -1.74 -26.56
CA GLN A 245 -2.96 -1.32 -27.94
C GLN A 245 -1.72 -2.00 -28.54
N LEU A 246 -1.41 -3.22 -28.09
CA LEU A 246 -0.24 -3.97 -28.55
C LEU A 246 -0.44 -4.38 -30.02
N SER A 247 0.46 -3.94 -30.89
CA SER A 247 0.48 -4.34 -32.30
C SER A 247 1.58 -5.37 -32.62
N GLN A 248 2.61 -5.40 -31.78
CA GLN A 248 3.75 -6.31 -31.84
C GLN A 248 4.10 -6.79 -30.42
N LEU A 249 4.90 -7.85 -30.35
CA LEU A 249 5.38 -8.43 -29.10
C LEU A 249 6.90 -8.51 -29.13
N PRO A 250 7.57 -8.33 -27.98
CA PRO A 250 9.01 -8.54 -27.86
C PRO A 250 9.36 -10.03 -28.04
N ASP A 251 10.65 -10.36 -28.05
CA ASP A 251 11.06 -11.76 -28.06
C ASP A 251 10.70 -12.47 -26.75
N LEU A 252 9.70 -13.34 -26.81
CA LEU A 252 9.20 -14.10 -25.66
C LEU A 252 9.97 -15.41 -25.40
N ALA A 253 11.01 -15.73 -26.19
CA ALA A 253 11.70 -17.03 -26.12
C ALA A 253 12.41 -17.29 -24.78
N HIS A 254 12.74 -16.24 -24.02
CA HIS A 254 13.39 -16.35 -22.71
C HIS A 254 12.41 -16.69 -21.58
N LEU A 255 11.09 -16.59 -21.81
CA LEU A 255 10.07 -16.94 -20.83
C LEU A 255 9.85 -18.46 -20.80
N ARG A 256 9.57 -19.00 -19.60
CA ARG A 256 9.41 -20.45 -19.40
C ARG A 256 8.05 -20.96 -19.86
N GLN A 257 7.95 -22.27 -20.11
CA GLN A 257 6.71 -22.94 -20.55
C GLN A 257 5.50 -22.74 -19.62
N ASN A 258 5.75 -22.50 -18.34
CA ASN A 258 4.70 -22.31 -17.34
C ASN A 258 4.25 -20.84 -17.22
N CYS A 259 4.82 -19.93 -18.01
CA CYS A 259 4.36 -18.56 -18.09
C CYS A 259 3.12 -18.49 -18.99
N ASN A 260 2.02 -17.95 -18.46
CA ASN A 260 0.81 -17.68 -19.21
C ASN A 260 0.73 -16.19 -19.57
N ILE A 261 0.43 -15.89 -20.83
CA ILE A 261 0.31 -14.53 -21.34
C ILE A 261 -1.07 -14.39 -21.97
N CYS A 262 -1.88 -13.48 -21.45
CA CYS A 262 -3.18 -13.15 -22.00
C CYS A 262 -3.08 -11.91 -22.88
N LEU A 263 -3.38 -12.06 -24.18
CA LEU A 263 -3.25 -11.01 -25.19
C LEU A 263 -4.60 -10.53 -25.75
N ASP A 264 -5.71 -11.09 -25.27
CA ASP A 264 -7.06 -10.81 -25.78
C ASP A 264 -7.35 -9.31 -25.89
N GLY A 265 -8.04 -8.90 -26.95
CA GLY A 265 -8.43 -7.50 -27.14
C GLY A 265 -7.29 -6.55 -27.54
N ASN A 266 -6.14 -7.06 -27.98
CA ASN A 266 -5.07 -6.25 -28.58
C ASN A 266 -5.11 -6.24 -30.12
N PRO A 267 -4.80 -5.10 -30.77
CA PRO A 267 -4.74 -4.98 -32.23
C PRO A 267 -3.45 -5.58 -32.82
N LEU A 268 -3.19 -6.86 -32.55
CA LEU A 268 -1.98 -7.56 -33.01
C LEU A 268 -1.92 -7.60 -34.54
N SER A 269 -0.74 -7.28 -35.09
CA SER A 269 -0.53 -7.30 -36.54
C SER A 269 -0.66 -8.72 -37.12
N PRO A 270 -1.05 -8.89 -38.41
CA PRO A 270 -1.10 -10.20 -39.05
C PRO A 270 0.23 -10.96 -38.99
N SER A 271 1.35 -10.24 -39.08
CA SER A 271 2.70 -10.80 -38.93
C SER A 271 2.96 -11.34 -37.52
N THR A 272 2.49 -10.64 -36.50
CA THR A 272 2.62 -11.07 -35.09
C THR A 272 1.78 -12.30 -34.83
N LEU A 273 0.52 -12.31 -35.27
CA LEU A 273 -0.36 -13.48 -35.18
C LEU A 273 0.25 -14.71 -35.89
N LEU A 274 0.81 -14.53 -37.08
CA LEU A 274 1.50 -15.60 -37.80
C LEU A 274 2.74 -16.11 -37.05
N ALA A 275 3.51 -15.21 -36.42
CA ALA A 275 4.65 -15.59 -35.59
C ALA A 275 4.22 -16.41 -34.36
N LEU A 276 3.13 -15.99 -33.68
CA LEU A 276 2.55 -16.71 -32.55
C LEU A 276 2.02 -18.10 -32.94
N LEU A 277 1.31 -18.21 -34.07
CA LEU A 277 0.87 -19.49 -34.62
C LEU A 277 2.06 -20.42 -34.91
N ARG A 278 3.11 -19.89 -35.56
CA ARG A 278 4.32 -20.67 -35.83
C ARG A 278 4.99 -21.15 -34.54
N LEU A 279 5.05 -20.31 -33.51
CA LEU A 279 5.62 -20.67 -32.21
C LEU A 279 4.83 -21.80 -31.54
N SER A 280 3.51 -21.67 -31.46
CA SER A 280 2.63 -22.66 -30.83
C SER A 280 2.60 -24.02 -31.55
N THR A 281 2.86 -24.05 -32.87
CA THR A 281 2.91 -25.29 -33.66
C THR A 281 4.29 -25.98 -33.70
N LYS A 282 5.34 -25.38 -33.14
CA LYS A 282 6.69 -25.99 -33.15
C LYS A 282 6.70 -27.27 -32.30
N PRO A 283 7.17 -28.40 -32.83
CA PRO A 283 7.36 -29.61 -32.02
C PRO A 283 8.35 -29.29 -30.89
N ASN A 284 8.01 -29.67 -29.66
CA ASN A 284 8.76 -29.37 -28.43
C ASN A 284 8.85 -27.88 -28.05
N TYR A 285 7.84 -27.06 -28.36
CA TYR A 285 7.78 -25.68 -27.86
C TYR A 285 7.78 -25.63 -26.31
N GLN A 286 8.80 -24.97 -25.75
CA GLN A 286 9.02 -24.79 -24.30
C GLN A 286 8.82 -23.33 -23.85
N GLY A 287 8.29 -22.46 -24.72
CA GLY A 287 8.01 -21.05 -24.42
C GLY A 287 6.63 -20.85 -23.78
N PRO A 288 6.26 -19.59 -23.47
CA PRO A 288 5.04 -19.27 -22.73
C PRO A 288 3.76 -19.73 -23.42
N ARG A 289 2.74 -20.08 -22.62
CA ARG A 289 1.38 -20.28 -23.10
C ARG A 289 0.75 -18.92 -23.40
N ILE A 290 0.14 -18.80 -24.56
CA ILE A 290 -0.47 -17.57 -25.03
C ILE A 290 -1.95 -17.85 -25.25
N SER A 291 -2.79 -17.11 -24.54
CA SER A 291 -4.25 -17.10 -24.70
C SER A 291 -4.69 -15.77 -25.28
#